data_AF-A0A7C6T5R5-F1
#
_entry.id   AF-A0A7C6T5R5-F1
#
_cell.length_a   1.000
_cell.length_b   1.000
_cell.length_c   1.000
_cell.angle_alpha   90.00
_cell.angle_beta   90.00
_cell.angle_gamma   90.00
#
_symmetry.space_group_name_H-M   'P 1'
#
loop_
_entity.id
_entity.type
_entity.pdbx_description
1 polymer ?
#
loop_
_entity_poly.entity_id
_entity_poly.type
_entity_poly.pdbx_seq_one_letter_code
_entity_poly.pdbx_strand_id
1 'polypeptide(L)'
;MPTSRQQILEWAASGHLDPNKIEQALAVTQSMPMPATQLRFLSRVVLVFAVLLLCSGVIFFFAYNWDDLSRFNKFAIAQGALLLSLLPLLRVNLQQPAGQASLFAASLLVGALLALVGQTYQSGADTYELFLVWAVLITPWVLLGRMPALWLLLLLLLNVSLVLALDNLAIHRLTKLFSDPSWAIFALNASAAVLWIIATQRQPPTLLLRWGERAISLSSLLVISFLAISYINSWFNNNASSLIVWLAVAGLWLYHYRWRALDLMMLAALVMAAIILTIALLGDILHKHIPMDGLLLLMSMLIIGLSSAGALWLQQLNKSTAAKPEDAA
;
A
#
# COMPACT_ATOMS: atom_id res chain seq x y z
N MET A 1 -30.37 10.15 -13.11
CA MET A 1 -31.74 10.69 -12.92
C MET A 1 -31.88 11.03 -11.45
N PRO A 2 -32.35 12.23 -11.07
CA PRO A 2 -32.51 12.59 -9.67
C PRO A 2 -33.48 11.60 -9.01
N THR A 3 -33.16 11.20 -7.78
CA THR A 3 -34.04 10.29 -7.02
C THR A 3 -35.37 10.99 -6.76
N SER A 4 -36.50 10.27 -6.79
CA SER A 4 -37.84 10.86 -6.62
C SER A 4 -37.97 11.77 -5.38
N ARG A 5 -37.16 11.50 -4.34
CA ARG A 5 -37.02 12.34 -3.15
C ARG A 5 -36.42 13.72 -3.44
N GLN A 6 -35.38 13.81 -4.26
CA GLN A 6 -34.73 15.09 -4.60
C GLN A 6 -35.68 15.98 -5.39
N GLN A 7 -36.47 15.41 -6.32
CA GLN A 7 -37.46 16.16 -7.08
C GLN A 7 -38.59 16.72 -6.19
N ILE A 8 -39.06 15.95 -5.20
CA ILE A 8 -40.10 16.41 -4.27
C ILE A 8 -39.57 17.53 -3.35
N LEU A 9 -38.31 17.43 -2.92
CA LEU A 9 -37.66 18.47 -2.11
C LEU A 9 -37.37 19.74 -2.93
N GLU A 10 -37.02 19.61 -4.21
CA GLU A 10 -36.86 20.73 -5.13
C GLU A 10 -38.21 21.42 -5.41
N TRP A 11 -39.29 20.66 -5.61
CA TRP A 11 -40.64 21.23 -5.80
C TRP A 11 -41.19 21.94 -4.56
N ALA A 12 -40.81 21.47 -3.37
CA ALA A 12 -41.09 22.16 -2.11
C ALA A 12 -40.27 23.46 -2.00
N ALA A 13 -38.98 23.42 -2.34
CA ALA A 13 -38.09 24.59 -2.30
C ALA A 13 -38.47 25.67 -3.33
N SER A 14 -39.02 25.28 -4.49
CA SER A 14 -39.52 26.19 -5.52
C SER A 14 -40.93 26.71 -5.27
N GLY A 15 -41.57 26.37 -4.14
CA GLY A 15 -42.92 26.84 -3.78
C GLY A 15 -44.07 26.21 -4.58
N HIS A 16 -43.80 25.17 -5.37
CA HIS A 16 -44.83 24.43 -6.13
C HIS A 16 -45.56 23.40 -5.27
N LEU A 17 -45.07 23.14 -4.06
CA LEU A 17 -45.66 22.23 -3.08
C LEU A 17 -45.80 22.96 -1.74
N ASP A 18 -47.03 22.95 -1.20
CA ASP A 18 -47.35 23.51 0.11
C ASP A 18 -46.54 22.77 1.21
N PRO A 19 -45.84 23.47 2.12
CA PRO A 19 -44.99 22.85 3.15
C PRO A 19 -45.69 21.77 3.97
N ASN A 20 -47.00 21.93 4.20
CA ASN A 20 -47.80 20.96 4.96
C ASN A 20 -48.13 19.67 4.18
N LYS A 21 -47.84 19.61 2.87
CA LYS A 21 -48.13 18.44 2.00
C LYS A 21 -46.88 17.65 1.60
N ILE A 22 -45.69 18.08 2.04
CA ILE A 22 -44.42 17.42 1.74
C ILE A 22 -44.38 16.00 2.32
N GLU A 23 -44.86 15.81 3.56
CA GLU A 23 -44.89 14.49 4.20
C GLU A 23 -45.82 13.51 3.47
N GLN A 24 -46.97 13.99 2.98
CA GLN A 24 -47.90 13.18 2.19
C GLN A 24 -47.32 12.83 0.81
N ALA A 25 -46.64 13.76 0.15
CA ALA A 25 -45.99 13.50 -1.14
C ALA A 25 -44.83 12.49 -1.03
N LEU A 26 -44.06 12.55 0.07
CA LEU A 26 -42.99 11.58 0.37
C LEU A 26 -43.56 10.20 0.75
N ALA A 27 -44.72 10.15 1.41
CA ALA A 27 -45.40 8.90 1.77
C ALA A 27 -45.97 8.18 0.52
N VAL A 28 -46.59 8.91 -0.41
CA VAL A 28 -47.14 8.35 -1.65
C VAL A 28 -46.04 7.80 -2.57
N THR A 29 -44.86 8.41 -2.56
CA THR A 29 -43.73 7.99 -3.41
C THR A 29 -42.82 6.93 -2.77
N GLN A 30 -43.18 6.39 -1.61
CA GLN A 30 -42.36 5.45 -0.81
C GLN A 30 -40.91 5.93 -0.60
N SER A 31 -40.69 7.25 -0.66
CA SER A 31 -39.37 7.87 -0.62
C SER A 31 -39.00 8.40 0.76
N MET A 32 -39.85 8.13 1.76
CA MET A 32 -39.51 8.28 3.17
C MET A 32 -38.27 7.41 3.49
N PRO A 33 -37.23 7.96 4.14
CA PRO A 33 -36.21 7.12 4.74
C PRO A 33 -36.91 6.25 5.78
N MET A 34 -37.10 4.96 5.48
CA MET A 34 -37.68 4.01 6.42
C MET A 34 -36.91 4.14 7.76
N PRO A 35 -37.57 4.43 8.89
CA PRO A 35 -36.91 4.54 10.19
C PRO A 35 -36.07 3.29 10.52
N ALA A 36 -36.48 2.12 10.01
CA ALA A 36 -35.72 0.87 10.07
C ALA A 36 -34.31 0.95 9.46
N THR A 37 -34.10 1.70 8.38
CA THR A 37 -32.78 1.83 7.73
C THR A 37 -31.85 2.74 8.53
N GLN A 38 -32.37 3.84 9.08
CA GLN A 38 -31.62 4.73 9.96
C GLN A 38 -31.26 4.04 11.29
N LEU A 39 -32.18 3.24 11.85
CA LEU A 39 -31.92 2.43 13.04
C LEU A 39 -30.92 1.30 12.78
N ARG A 40 -30.92 0.66 11.61
CA ARG A 40 -29.90 -0.34 11.24
C ARG A 40 -28.52 0.29 11.09
N PHE A 41 -28.43 1.48 10.50
CA PHE A 41 -27.17 2.22 10.43
C PHE A 41 -26.67 2.60 11.82
N LEU A 42 -27.53 3.20 12.65
CA LEU A 42 -27.18 3.56 14.02
C LEU A 42 -26.80 2.35 14.85
N SER A 43 -27.51 1.23 14.71
CA SER A 43 -27.19 -0.05 15.37
C SER A 43 -25.81 -0.58 14.94
N ARG A 44 -25.46 -0.52 13.65
CA ARG A 44 -24.11 -0.88 13.19
C ARG A 44 -23.04 0.04 13.75
N VAL A 45 -23.28 1.35 13.77
CA VAL A 45 -22.34 2.33 14.33
C VAL A 45 -22.14 2.08 15.83
N VAL A 46 -23.22 1.95 16.59
CA VAL A 46 -23.18 1.64 18.03
C VAL A 46 -22.50 0.30 18.29
N LEU A 47 -22.76 -0.73 17.48
CA LEU A 47 -22.09 -2.03 17.60
C LEU A 47 -20.60 -1.93 17.33
N VAL A 48 -20.19 -1.19 16.29
CA VAL A 48 -18.76 -0.95 16.02
C VAL A 48 -18.12 -0.22 17.18
N PHE A 49 -18.73 0.84 17.72
CA PHE A 49 -18.22 1.53 18.89
C PHE A 49 -18.16 0.63 20.13
N ALA A 50 -19.20 -0.18 20.39
CA ALA A 50 -19.23 -1.11 21.52
C ALA A 50 -18.10 -2.14 21.43
N VAL A 51 -17.89 -2.73 20.25
CA VAL A 51 -16.78 -3.66 20.01
C VAL A 51 -15.43 -2.96 20.18
N LEU A 52 -15.26 -1.75 19.64
CA LEU A 52 -14.02 -0.98 19.79
C LEU A 52 -13.73 -0.62 21.25
N LEU A 53 -14.74 -0.18 22.01
CA LEU A 53 -14.64 0.15 23.43
C LEU A 53 -14.29 -1.09 24.27
N LEU A 54 -14.92 -2.24 23.99
CA LEU A 54 -14.60 -3.50 24.65
C LEU A 54 -13.18 -3.96 24.34
N CYS A 55 -12.77 -3.96 23.06
CA CYS A 55 -11.40 -4.29 22.66
C CYS A 55 -10.39 -3.35 23.32
N SER A 56 -10.67 -2.05 23.34
CA SER A 56 -9.84 -1.04 24.00
C SER A 56 -9.73 -1.29 25.51
N GLY A 57 -10.85 -1.59 26.17
CA GLY A 57 -10.87 -1.95 27.59
C GLY A 57 -10.02 -3.19 27.90
N VAL A 58 -10.09 -4.22 27.06
CA VAL A 58 -9.24 -5.42 27.20
C VAL A 58 -7.76 -5.05 27.01
N ILE A 59 -7.43 -4.25 26.00
CA ILE A 59 -6.05 -3.79 25.75
C ILE A 59 -5.54 -2.99 26.96
N PHE A 60 -6.31 -2.04 27.48
CA PHE A 60 -5.92 -1.23 28.63
C PHE A 60 -5.82 -2.05 29.92
N PHE A 61 -6.69 -3.04 30.13
CA PHE A 61 -6.57 -3.94 31.26
C PHE A 61 -5.23 -4.69 31.24
N PHE A 62 -4.84 -5.26 30.09
CA PHE A 62 -3.54 -5.91 29.96
C PHE A 62 -2.38 -4.94 30.04
N ALA A 63 -2.51 -3.73 29.48
CA ALA A 63 -1.47 -2.71 29.55
C ALA A 63 -1.24 -2.22 30.99
N TYR A 64 -2.30 -1.97 31.75
CA TYR A 64 -2.21 -1.54 33.15
C TYR A 64 -1.60 -2.63 34.05
N ASN A 65 -1.99 -3.89 33.86
CA ASN A 65 -1.44 -5.02 34.61
C ASN A 65 -0.13 -5.57 34.00
N TRP A 66 0.45 -4.92 32.99
CA TRP A 66 1.54 -5.50 32.21
C TRP A 66 2.77 -5.77 33.06
N ASP A 67 3.13 -4.86 33.95
CA ASP A 67 4.33 -5.00 34.78
C ASP A 67 4.17 -6.08 35.86
N ASP A 68 2.95 -6.27 36.37
CA ASP A 68 2.62 -7.27 37.39
C ASP A 68 2.45 -8.69 36.82
N LEU A 69 2.23 -8.83 35.51
CA LEU A 69 2.08 -10.13 34.87
C LEU A 69 3.41 -10.88 34.82
N SER A 70 3.42 -12.12 35.34
CA SER A 70 4.56 -13.02 35.18
C SER A 70 4.87 -13.26 33.71
N ARG A 71 6.14 -13.54 33.38
CA ARG A 71 6.57 -13.89 32.02
C ARG A 71 5.72 -15.01 31.40
N PHE A 72 5.36 -16.02 32.19
CA PHE A 72 4.56 -17.16 31.71
C PHE A 72 3.16 -16.73 31.32
N ASN A 73 2.53 -15.82 32.08
CA ASN A 73 1.21 -15.31 31.74
C ASN A 73 1.25 -14.48 30.45
N LYS A 74 2.28 -13.63 30.28
CA LYS A 74 2.47 -12.85 29.04
C LYS A 74 2.58 -13.78 27.82
N PHE A 75 3.39 -14.83 27.91
CA PHE A 75 3.52 -15.82 26.85
C PHE A 75 2.23 -16.63 26.63
N ALA A 76 1.55 -17.03 27.71
CA ALA A 76 0.29 -17.77 27.60
C ALA A 76 -0.80 -16.94 26.89
N ILE A 77 -0.88 -15.64 27.17
CA ILE A 77 -1.80 -14.72 26.49
C ILE A 77 -1.45 -14.62 25.01
N ALA A 78 -0.18 -14.39 24.68
CA ALA A 78 0.26 -14.23 23.29
C ALA A 78 0.14 -15.52 22.47
N GLN A 79 0.52 -16.67 23.04
CA GLN A 79 0.36 -17.99 22.40
C GLN A 79 -1.11 -18.38 22.31
N GLY A 80 -1.91 -18.09 23.34
CA GLY A 80 -3.36 -18.27 23.32
C GLY A 80 -4.02 -17.47 22.21
N ALA A 81 -3.65 -16.20 22.03
CA ALA A 81 -4.11 -15.37 20.94
C ALA A 81 -3.71 -15.94 19.56
N LEU A 82 -2.47 -16.45 19.43
CA LEU A 82 -2.03 -17.11 18.21
C LEU A 82 -2.88 -18.34 17.89
N LEU A 83 -3.10 -19.23 18.86
CA LEU A 83 -3.92 -20.43 18.68
C LEU A 83 -5.38 -20.07 18.35
N LEU A 84 -5.96 -19.11 19.07
CA LEU A 84 -7.31 -18.59 18.79
C LEU A 84 -7.42 -18.03 17.37
N SER A 85 -6.39 -17.32 16.90
CA SER A 85 -6.38 -16.77 15.55
C SER A 85 -6.40 -17.86 14.48
N LEU A 86 -5.90 -19.06 14.76
CA LEU A 86 -5.86 -20.21 13.84
C LEU A 86 -7.12 -21.09 13.90
N LEU A 87 -7.95 -21.00 14.95
CA LEU A 87 -9.17 -21.81 15.09
C LEU A 87 -10.13 -21.75 13.88
N PRO A 88 -10.32 -20.60 13.19
CA PRO A 88 -11.16 -20.55 11.99
C PRO A 88 -10.71 -21.52 10.90
N LEU A 89 -9.41 -21.81 10.79
CA LEU A 89 -8.86 -22.73 9.79
C LEU A 89 -9.28 -24.19 9.99
N LEU A 90 -9.78 -24.55 11.18
CA LEU A 90 -10.34 -25.89 11.43
C LEU A 90 -11.67 -26.13 10.69
N ARG A 91 -12.39 -25.06 10.35
CA ARG A 91 -13.70 -25.14 9.67
C ARG A 91 -13.73 -24.46 8.31
N VAL A 92 -12.81 -23.53 8.06
CA VAL A 92 -12.79 -22.67 6.88
C VAL A 92 -11.54 -22.96 6.05
N ASN A 93 -11.72 -23.10 4.74
CA ASN A 93 -10.60 -23.28 3.82
C ASN A 93 -9.75 -22.00 3.70
N LEU A 94 -8.44 -22.14 3.53
CA LEU A 94 -7.46 -21.07 3.35
C LEU A 94 -7.78 -20.11 2.19
N GLN A 95 -8.57 -20.54 1.22
CA GLN A 95 -8.97 -19.70 0.07
C GLN A 95 -10.17 -18.79 0.37
N GLN A 96 -10.85 -18.97 1.50
CA GLN A 96 -11.95 -18.11 1.92
C GLN A 96 -11.42 -16.88 2.68
N PRO A 97 -12.11 -15.73 2.63
CA PRO A 97 -11.64 -14.49 3.25
C PRO A 97 -11.39 -14.63 4.75
N ALA A 98 -12.22 -15.40 5.47
CA ALA A 98 -12.02 -15.66 6.90
C ALA A 98 -10.76 -16.50 7.19
N GLY A 99 -10.44 -17.48 6.33
CA GLY A 99 -9.22 -18.27 6.46
C GLY A 99 -7.97 -17.44 6.15
N GLN A 100 -8.02 -16.60 5.12
CA GLN A 100 -6.95 -15.67 4.79
C GLN A 100 -6.70 -14.63 5.89
N ALA A 101 -7.78 -14.06 6.45
CA ALA A 101 -7.69 -13.12 7.56
C ALA A 101 -7.11 -13.77 8.83
N SER A 102 -7.52 -15.02 9.12
CA SER A 102 -6.99 -15.83 10.20
C SER A 102 -5.48 -16.09 10.04
N LEU A 103 -5.02 -16.52 8.86
CA LEU A 103 -3.60 -16.77 8.61
C LEU A 103 -2.75 -15.48 8.65
N PHE A 104 -3.32 -14.37 8.18
CA PHE A 104 -2.67 -13.06 8.27
C PHE A 104 -2.53 -12.59 9.73
N ALA A 105 -3.60 -12.70 10.52
CA ALA A 105 -3.56 -12.38 11.94
C ALA A 105 -2.54 -13.26 12.69
N ALA A 106 -2.51 -14.56 12.40
CA ALA A 106 -1.53 -15.47 12.98
C ALA A 106 -0.09 -15.07 12.61
N SER A 107 0.15 -14.68 11.35
CA SER A 107 1.47 -14.22 10.89
C SER A 107 1.94 -12.96 11.62
N LEU A 108 1.03 -12.04 11.95
CA LEU A 108 1.33 -10.87 12.78
C LEU A 108 1.62 -11.23 14.24
N LEU A 109 0.85 -12.17 14.80
CA LEU A 109 1.03 -12.64 16.18
C LEU A 109 2.35 -13.39 16.39
N VAL A 110 2.88 -14.05 15.35
CA VAL A 110 4.27 -14.58 15.38
C VAL A 110 5.28 -13.46 15.64
N GLY A 111 5.12 -12.30 14.99
CA GLY A 111 5.98 -11.13 15.24
C GLY A 111 5.81 -10.56 16.64
N ALA A 112 4.57 -10.47 17.13
CA ALA A 112 4.29 -10.04 18.50
C ALA A 112 4.92 -10.99 19.54
N LEU A 113 4.90 -12.30 19.30
CA LEU A 113 5.57 -13.29 20.14
C LEU A 113 7.09 -13.12 20.13
N LEU A 114 7.70 -12.94 18.96
CA LEU A 114 9.14 -12.67 18.85
C LEU A 114 9.54 -11.38 19.57
N ALA A 115 8.75 -10.32 19.43
CA ALA A 115 8.96 -9.07 20.16
C ALA A 115 8.85 -9.26 21.68
N LEU A 116 7.89 -10.07 22.14
CA LEU A 116 7.76 -10.41 23.55
C LEU A 116 8.97 -11.21 24.06
N VAL A 117 9.51 -12.14 23.26
CA VAL A 117 10.76 -12.84 23.58
C VAL A 117 11.91 -11.84 23.72
N GLY A 118 12.08 -10.94 22.76
CA GLY A 118 13.12 -9.92 22.80
C GLY A 118 13.02 -9.02 24.04
N GLN A 119 11.80 -8.59 24.39
CA GLN A 119 11.55 -7.75 25.57
C GLN A 119 11.81 -8.50 26.88
N THR A 120 11.36 -9.74 26.99
CA THR A 120 11.38 -10.50 28.26
C THR A 120 12.75 -11.08 28.61
N TYR A 121 13.49 -11.54 27.59
CA TYR A 121 14.79 -12.17 27.81
C TYR A 121 15.97 -11.25 27.51
N GLN A 122 15.72 -10.01 27.08
CA GLN A 122 16.76 -9.06 26.64
C GLN A 122 17.82 -9.78 25.81
N SER A 123 17.35 -10.52 24.80
CA SER A 123 18.27 -11.16 23.87
C SER A 123 19.12 -10.05 23.28
N GLY A 124 20.42 -10.01 23.57
CA GLY A 124 21.37 -9.07 22.95
C GLY A 124 21.55 -9.30 21.45
N ALA A 125 20.61 -10.00 20.82
CA ALA A 125 20.46 -10.16 19.40
C ALA A 125 20.00 -8.84 18.78
N ASP A 126 20.53 -8.56 17.61
CA ASP A 126 20.26 -7.33 16.92
C ASP A 126 18.81 -7.27 16.40
N THR A 127 18.25 -6.06 16.36
CA THR A 127 16.86 -5.84 15.93
C THR A 127 16.57 -6.39 14.53
N TYR A 128 17.56 -6.41 13.63
CA TYR A 128 17.39 -6.93 12.27
C TYR A 128 17.13 -8.45 12.23
N GLU A 129 17.71 -9.21 13.17
CA GLU A 129 17.57 -10.67 13.26
C GLU A 129 16.14 -11.04 13.61
N LEU A 130 15.50 -10.26 14.51
CA LEU A 130 14.10 -10.47 14.87
C LEU A 130 13.20 -10.44 13.63
N PHE A 131 13.35 -9.42 12.78
CA PHE A 131 12.56 -9.30 11.56
C PHE A 131 12.91 -10.37 10.52
N LEU A 132 14.18 -10.80 10.45
CA LEU A 132 14.61 -11.87 9.56
C LEU A 132 14.01 -13.22 9.96
N VAL A 133 14.13 -13.58 11.25
CA VAL A 133 13.55 -14.80 11.81
C VAL A 133 12.03 -14.78 11.64
N TRP A 134 11.40 -13.63 11.86
CA TRP A 134 9.97 -13.47 11.60
C TRP A 134 9.62 -13.77 10.15
N ALA A 135 10.33 -13.17 9.18
CA ALA A 135 10.13 -13.42 7.76
C ALA A 135 10.27 -14.92 7.42
N VAL A 136 11.32 -15.57 7.93
CA VAL A 136 11.56 -17.01 7.72
C VAL A 136 10.41 -17.86 8.29
N LEU A 137 9.95 -17.57 9.51
CA LEU A 137 8.89 -18.33 10.16
C LEU A 137 7.54 -18.22 9.43
N ILE A 138 7.21 -17.05 8.86
CA ILE A 138 5.95 -16.88 8.12
C ILE A 138 6.05 -17.32 6.65
N THR A 139 7.24 -17.52 6.10
CA THR A 139 7.45 -17.95 4.71
C THR A 139 6.62 -19.17 4.30
N PRO A 140 6.61 -20.29 5.04
CA PRO A 140 5.75 -21.44 4.68
C PRO A 140 4.27 -21.06 4.63
N TRP A 141 3.83 -20.15 5.50
CA TRP A 141 2.43 -19.72 5.55
C TRP A 141 2.08 -18.79 4.38
N VAL A 142 3.01 -17.94 3.97
CA VAL A 142 2.88 -17.09 2.77
C VAL A 142 2.68 -17.96 1.53
N LEU A 143 3.48 -19.03 1.40
CA LEU A 143 3.39 -19.99 0.27
C LEU A 143 2.05 -20.75 0.26
N LEU A 144 1.54 -21.15 1.43
CA LEU A 144 0.28 -21.86 1.57
C LEU A 144 -0.94 -20.94 1.36
N GLY A 145 -0.91 -19.74 1.94
CA GLY A 145 -2.03 -18.79 1.94
C GLY A 145 -2.29 -18.16 0.57
N ARG A 146 -1.26 -18.04 -0.28
CA ARG A 146 -1.34 -17.49 -1.66
C ARG A 146 -2.05 -16.13 -1.75
N MET A 147 -2.10 -15.37 -0.65
CA MET A 147 -2.76 -14.08 -0.59
C MET A 147 -1.74 -12.95 -0.76
N PRO A 148 -2.01 -11.93 -1.60
CA PRO A 148 -1.11 -10.80 -1.80
C PRO A 148 -0.67 -10.08 -0.51
N ALA A 149 -1.56 -9.92 0.47
CA ALA A 149 -1.22 -9.24 1.71
C ALA A 149 -0.14 -9.98 2.53
N LEU A 150 -0.08 -11.31 2.48
CA LEU A 150 0.99 -12.08 3.15
C LEU A 150 2.33 -11.92 2.44
N TRP A 151 2.34 -11.87 1.11
CA TRP A 151 3.56 -11.58 0.34
C TRP A 151 4.08 -10.17 0.60
N LEU A 152 3.19 -9.19 0.72
CA LEU A 152 3.56 -7.82 1.09
C LEU A 152 4.11 -7.74 2.51
N LEU A 153 3.52 -8.47 3.47
CA LEU A 153 4.06 -8.57 4.83
C LEU A 153 5.47 -9.17 4.80
N LEU A 154 5.67 -10.28 4.07
CA LEU A 154 6.99 -10.89 3.92
C LEU A 154 8.01 -9.92 3.33
N LEU A 155 7.64 -9.23 2.25
CA LEU A 155 8.52 -8.25 1.61
C LEU A 155 8.82 -7.07 2.54
N LEU A 156 7.85 -6.60 3.32
CA LEU A 156 8.04 -5.56 4.33
C LEU A 156 9.05 -6.01 5.39
N LEU A 157 8.91 -7.23 5.93
CA LEU A 157 9.82 -7.78 6.93
C LEU A 157 11.25 -7.91 6.39
N LEU A 158 11.41 -8.38 5.15
CA LEU A 158 12.71 -8.48 4.50
C LEU A 158 13.32 -7.10 4.27
N ASN A 159 12.54 -6.10 3.86
CA ASN A 159 13.00 -4.72 3.71
C ASN A 159 13.45 -4.12 5.05
N VAL A 160 12.63 -4.24 6.10
CA VAL A 160 12.96 -3.73 7.45
C VAL A 160 14.20 -4.42 8.00
N SER A 161 14.27 -5.75 7.88
CA SER A 161 15.45 -6.51 8.28
C SER A 161 16.69 -6.05 7.51
N LEU A 162 16.60 -5.88 6.19
CA LEU A 162 17.72 -5.44 5.37
C LEU A 162 18.19 -4.04 5.74
N VAL A 163 17.28 -3.08 5.96
CA VAL A 163 17.62 -1.71 6.38
C VAL A 163 18.36 -1.73 7.71
N LEU A 164 17.83 -2.43 8.71
CA LEU A 164 18.45 -2.54 10.03
C LEU A 164 19.78 -3.31 9.99
N ALA A 165 19.88 -4.34 9.15
CA ALA A 165 21.11 -5.09 8.96
C ALA A 165 22.21 -4.23 8.33
N LEU A 166 21.85 -3.38 7.36
CA LEU A 166 22.79 -2.47 6.70
C LEU A 166 23.26 -1.33 7.62
N ASP A 167 22.44 -0.94 8.59
CA ASP A 167 22.79 0.07 9.60
C ASP A 167 23.69 -0.50 10.70
N ASN A 168 23.41 -1.73 11.16
CA ASN A 168 24.05 -2.31 12.33
C ASN A 168 25.29 -3.16 11.99
N LEU A 169 25.31 -3.85 10.86
CA LEU A 169 26.45 -4.68 10.48
C LEU A 169 27.49 -3.89 9.70
N ALA A 170 28.74 -4.11 10.06
CA ALA A 170 29.91 -3.85 9.22
C ALA A 170 29.95 -4.78 7.98
N ILE A 171 28.83 -4.91 7.23
CA ILE A 171 28.81 -5.49 5.87
C ILE A 171 29.47 -4.53 4.87
N HIS A 172 30.53 -3.83 5.27
CA HIS A 172 31.39 -3.02 4.41
C HIS A 172 32.04 -3.85 3.27
N ARG A 173 31.96 -5.18 3.31
CA ARG A 173 32.46 -6.08 2.24
C ARG A 173 31.40 -6.41 1.17
N LEU A 174 30.11 -6.50 1.49
CA LEU A 174 29.05 -6.80 0.52
C LEU A 174 28.45 -5.49 -0.04
N THR A 175 28.41 -4.42 0.76
CA THR A 175 28.14 -3.05 0.27
C THR A 175 29.29 -2.47 -0.55
N LYS A 176 30.48 -3.05 -0.54
CA LYS A 176 31.51 -2.70 -1.55
C LYS A 176 31.10 -3.04 -2.98
N LEU A 177 30.20 -4.02 -3.16
CA LEU A 177 29.61 -4.36 -4.47
C LEU A 177 28.52 -3.35 -4.89
N PHE A 178 27.91 -2.67 -3.91
CA PHE A 178 26.81 -1.73 -4.09
C PHE A 178 27.13 -0.45 -3.30
N SER A 179 27.75 0.52 -3.97
CA SER A 179 28.31 1.75 -3.38
C SER A 179 27.37 2.55 -2.46
N ASP A 180 26.07 2.27 -2.47
CA ASP A 180 25.07 2.74 -1.50
C ASP A 180 24.18 1.58 -1.00
N PRO A 181 23.83 1.53 0.31
CA PRO A 181 22.92 0.55 0.91
C PRO A 181 21.54 0.43 0.21
N SER A 182 21.04 1.54 -0.34
CA SER A 182 19.76 1.61 -1.03
C SER A 182 19.68 0.75 -2.30
N TRP A 183 20.80 0.38 -2.91
CA TRP A 183 20.83 -0.55 -4.04
C TRP A 183 20.40 -1.97 -3.65
N ALA A 184 20.74 -2.43 -2.44
CA ALA A 184 20.29 -3.74 -1.96
C ALA A 184 18.78 -3.76 -1.77
N ILE A 185 18.21 -2.66 -1.26
CA ILE A 185 16.77 -2.46 -1.11
C ILE A 185 16.09 -2.46 -2.49
N PHE A 186 16.67 -1.76 -3.46
CA PHE A 186 16.16 -1.77 -4.83
C PHE A 186 16.19 -3.18 -5.43
N ALA A 187 17.31 -3.90 -5.31
CA ALA A 187 17.46 -5.26 -5.81
C ALA A 187 16.43 -6.23 -5.21
N LEU A 188 16.16 -6.12 -3.90
CA LEU A 188 15.14 -6.92 -3.23
C LEU A 188 13.73 -6.63 -3.77
N ASN A 189 13.34 -5.36 -3.89
CA ASN A 189 12.00 -4.99 -4.38
C ASN A 189 11.84 -5.29 -5.88
N ALA A 190 12.87 -5.05 -6.68
CA ALA A 190 12.86 -5.35 -8.12
C ALA A 190 12.78 -6.86 -8.38
N SER A 191 13.57 -7.67 -7.65
CA SER A 191 13.49 -9.14 -7.76
C SER A 191 12.12 -9.66 -7.30
N ALA A 192 11.54 -9.11 -6.23
CA ALA A 192 10.19 -9.44 -5.80
C ALA A 192 9.14 -9.10 -6.87
N ALA A 193 9.24 -7.94 -7.53
CA ALA A 193 8.34 -7.55 -8.63
C ALA A 193 8.45 -8.51 -9.82
N VAL A 194 9.68 -8.86 -10.23
CA VAL A 194 9.91 -9.80 -11.34
C VAL A 194 9.39 -11.18 -11.00
N LEU A 195 9.68 -11.69 -9.80
CA LEU A 195 9.18 -12.98 -9.33
C LEU A 195 7.65 -13.01 -9.29
N TRP A 196 7.01 -11.92 -8.86
CA TRP A 196 5.56 -11.77 -8.87
C TRP A 196 4.99 -11.88 -10.28
N ILE A 197 5.56 -11.12 -11.24
CA ILE A 197 5.12 -11.14 -12.63
C ILE A 197 5.31 -12.55 -13.23
N ILE A 198 6.42 -13.24 -12.94
CA ILE A 198 6.65 -14.61 -13.42
C ILE A 198 5.65 -15.59 -12.81
N ALA A 199 5.39 -15.50 -11.50
CA ALA A 199 4.49 -16.41 -10.80
C ALA A 199 3.03 -16.23 -11.19
N THR A 200 2.63 -15.00 -11.53
CA THR A 200 1.23 -14.65 -11.82
C THR A 200 0.88 -14.63 -13.30
N GLN A 201 1.87 -14.69 -14.20
CA GLN A 201 1.69 -14.69 -15.66
C GLN A 201 0.70 -15.74 -16.20
N ARG A 202 0.57 -16.89 -15.53
CA ARG A 202 -0.31 -18.00 -15.94
C ARG A 202 -1.67 -18.00 -15.24
N GLN A 203 -1.89 -17.09 -14.29
CA GLN A 203 -3.12 -17.03 -13.51
C GLN A 203 -4.09 -16.01 -14.12
N PRO A 204 -5.41 -16.24 -14.02
CA PRO A 204 -6.38 -15.25 -14.46
C PRO A 204 -6.22 -13.95 -13.65
N PRO A 205 -6.25 -12.78 -14.29
CA PRO A 205 -6.03 -11.51 -13.61
C PRO A 205 -7.20 -11.20 -12.66
N THR A 206 -7.01 -11.41 -11.36
CA THR A 206 -7.96 -10.97 -10.32
C THR A 206 -7.58 -9.60 -9.78
N LEU A 207 -8.57 -8.88 -9.22
CA LEU A 207 -8.36 -7.54 -8.65
C LEU A 207 -7.31 -7.55 -7.52
N LEU A 208 -7.32 -8.58 -6.68
CA LEU A 208 -6.35 -8.76 -5.59
C LEU A 208 -4.93 -8.99 -6.11
N LEU A 209 -4.77 -9.81 -7.16
CA LEU A 209 -3.46 -10.12 -7.75
C LEU A 209 -2.85 -8.88 -8.40
N ARG A 210 -3.68 -8.09 -9.10
CA ARG A 210 -3.29 -6.78 -9.64
C ARG A 210 -2.91 -5.80 -8.54
N TRP A 211 -3.68 -5.73 -7.45
CA TRP A 211 -3.34 -4.87 -6.32
C TRP A 211 -2.00 -5.23 -5.70
N GLY A 212 -1.71 -6.53 -5.54
CA GLY A 212 -0.41 -7.02 -5.08
C GLY A 212 0.75 -6.65 -6.02
N GLU A 213 0.58 -6.90 -7.33
CA GLU A 213 1.56 -6.51 -8.35
C GLU A 213 1.86 -5.01 -8.27
N ARG A 214 0.80 -4.19 -8.27
CA ARG A 214 0.89 -2.74 -8.22
C ARG A 214 1.63 -2.26 -6.98
N ALA A 215 1.34 -2.82 -5.81
CA ALA A 215 2.01 -2.45 -4.57
C ALA A 215 3.52 -2.76 -4.60
N ILE A 216 3.90 -3.97 -5.03
CA ILE A 216 5.31 -4.38 -5.12
C ILE A 216 6.04 -3.57 -6.19
N SER A 217 5.47 -3.45 -7.38
CA SER A 217 6.02 -2.67 -8.47
C SER A 217 6.23 -1.21 -8.05
N LEU A 218 5.22 -0.55 -7.46
CA LEU A 218 5.35 0.84 -6.97
C LEU A 218 6.47 1.00 -5.94
N SER A 219 6.63 0.05 -5.03
CA SER A 219 7.73 0.10 -4.05
C SER A 219 9.10 0.11 -4.75
N SER A 220 9.28 -0.72 -5.79
CA SER A 220 10.53 -0.73 -6.58
C SER A 220 10.75 0.59 -7.33
N LEU A 221 9.69 1.18 -7.89
CA LEU A 221 9.77 2.47 -8.60
C LEU A 221 10.13 3.61 -7.63
N LEU A 222 9.57 3.61 -6.43
CA LEU A 222 9.88 4.61 -5.41
C LEU A 222 11.36 4.56 -5.01
N VAL A 223 11.90 3.36 -4.76
CA VAL A 223 13.30 3.19 -4.35
C VAL A 223 14.26 3.63 -5.46
N ILE A 224 14.02 3.24 -6.72
CA ILE A 224 14.92 3.66 -7.82
C ILE A 224 14.81 5.16 -8.11
N SER A 225 13.62 5.75 -7.96
CA SER A 225 13.43 7.20 -8.14
C SER A 225 14.12 7.98 -7.02
N PHE A 226 14.07 7.48 -5.78
CA PHE A 226 14.84 8.04 -4.66
C PHE A 226 16.35 7.97 -4.91
N LEU A 227 16.87 6.83 -5.39
CA LEU A 227 18.28 6.69 -5.79
C LEU A 227 18.70 7.69 -6.87
N ALA A 228 17.85 7.91 -7.87
CA ALA A 228 18.08 8.87 -8.94
C ALA A 228 18.07 10.33 -8.43
N ILE A 229 17.14 10.69 -7.55
CA ILE A 229 17.09 12.02 -6.90
C ILE A 229 18.31 12.24 -5.99
N SER A 230 18.69 11.21 -5.23
CA SER A 230 19.86 11.23 -4.36
C SER A 230 21.13 11.58 -5.14
N TYR A 231 21.30 11.00 -6.33
CA TYR A 231 22.41 11.34 -7.21
C TYR A 231 22.35 12.79 -7.69
N ILE A 232 21.18 13.27 -8.14
CA ILE A 232 21.01 14.65 -8.64
C ILE A 232 21.38 15.67 -7.56
N ASN A 233 20.90 15.46 -6.33
CA ASN A 233 21.17 16.37 -5.22
C ASN A 233 22.49 16.09 -4.49
N SER A 234 23.29 15.11 -4.95
CA SER A 234 24.52 14.66 -4.29
C SER A 234 24.35 14.33 -2.80
N TRP A 235 23.17 13.81 -2.41
CA TRP A 235 22.87 13.47 -1.01
C TRP A 235 23.70 12.31 -0.49
N PHE A 236 23.95 11.33 -1.35
CA PHE A 236 24.77 10.15 -1.10
C PHE A 236 25.72 9.93 -2.28
N ASN A 237 26.54 8.88 -2.25
CA ASN A 237 27.69 8.66 -3.12
C ASN A 237 27.42 8.93 -4.62
N ASN A 238 28.32 9.64 -5.30
CA ASN A 238 28.11 10.19 -6.65
C ASN A 238 28.31 9.14 -7.78
N ASN A 239 27.43 8.14 -7.84
CA ASN A 239 27.42 7.15 -8.92
C ASN A 239 26.35 7.45 -9.97
N ALA A 240 26.78 7.79 -11.19
CA ALA A 240 25.90 8.03 -12.34
C ALA A 240 25.08 6.79 -12.78
N SER A 241 25.39 5.61 -12.25
CA SER A 241 24.65 4.37 -12.54
C SER A 241 23.19 4.44 -12.11
N SER A 242 22.82 5.26 -11.12
CA SER A 242 21.43 5.40 -10.64
C SER A 242 20.50 5.92 -11.73
N LEU A 243 20.91 6.94 -12.48
CA LEU A 243 20.12 7.49 -13.60
C LEU A 243 20.03 6.51 -14.77
N ILE A 244 21.12 5.82 -15.09
CA ILE A 244 21.15 4.82 -16.17
C ILE A 244 20.20 3.66 -15.84
N VAL A 245 20.25 3.15 -14.61
CA VAL A 245 19.34 2.08 -14.18
C VAL A 245 17.90 2.59 -14.10
N TRP A 246 17.67 3.83 -13.64
CA TRP A 246 16.33 4.41 -13.64
C TRP A 246 15.74 4.47 -15.05
N LEU A 247 16.51 4.92 -16.05
CA LEU A 247 16.08 4.95 -17.46
C LEU A 247 15.79 3.54 -18.00
N ALA A 248 16.65 2.57 -17.68
CA ALA A 248 16.45 1.18 -18.08
C ALA A 248 15.17 0.58 -17.46
N VAL A 249 14.96 0.79 -16.16
CA VAL A 249 13.76 0.34 -15.43
C VAL A 249 12.51 1.03 -15.96
N ALA A 250 12.56 2.35 -16.17
CA ALA A 250 11.46 3.12 -16.75
C ALA A 250 11.10 2.61 -18.16
N GLY A 251 12.09 2.29 -19.00
CA GLY A 251 11.88 1.71 -20.32
C GLY A 251 11.23 0.32 -20.26
N LEU A 252 11.69 -0.56 -19.37
CA LEU A 252 11.09 -1.88 -19.14
C LEU A 252 9.66 -1.77 -18.59
N TRP A 253 9.41 -0.81 -17.69
CA TRP A 253 8.10 -0.52 -17.14
C TRP A 253 7.13 0.01 -18.19
N LEU A 254 7.57 0.98 -19.00
CA LEU A 254 6.79 1.44 -20.15
C LEU A 254 6.48 0.25 -21.05
N TYR A 255 7.47 -0.58 -21.38
CA TYR A 255 7.25 -1.72 -22.25
C TYR A 255 6.18 -2.67 -21.71
N HIS A 256 6.32 -3.05 -20.43
CA HIS A 256 5.40 -3.97 -19.77
C HIS A 256 3.99 -3.39 -19.65
N TYR A 257 3.84 -2.19 -19.07
CA TYR A 257 2.54 -1.60 -18.74
C TYR A 257 1.88 -0.86 -19.91
N ARG A 258 2.59 -0.64 -21.03
CA ARG A 258 2.01 -0.07 -22.25
C ARG A 258 1.56 -1.12 -23.24
N TRP A 259 2.39 -2.15 -23.49
CA TRP A 259 2.17 -3.09 -24.59
C TRP A 259 1.79 -4.50 -24.15
N ARG A 260 2.26 -4.99 -22.98
CA ARG A 260 1.85 -6.32 -22.49
C ARG A 260 0.58 -6.27 -21.65
N ALA A 261 0.51 -5.35 -20.69
CA ALA A 261 -0.60 -5.27 -19.74
C ALA A 261 -0.93 -3.79 -19.48
N LEU A 262 -1.89 -3.24 -20.23
CA LEU A 262 -2.25 -1.83 -20.12
C LEU A 262 -2.78 -1.51 -18.70
N ASP A 263 -1.96 -0.82 -17.91
CA ASP A 263 -2.32 -0.36 -16.57
C ASP A 263 -2.04 1.14 -16.41
N LEU A 264 -3.11 1.93 -16.51
CA LEU A 264 -3.03 3.39 -16.44
C LEU A 264 -2.48 3.88 -15.10
N MET A 265 -2.69 3.15 -14.01
CA MET A 265 -2.22 3.58 -12.69
C MET A 265 -0.69 3.49 -12.60
N MET A 266 -0.11 2.40 -13.13
CA MET A 266 1.34 2.22 -13.18
C MET A 266 2.00 3.22 -14.14
N LEU A 267 1.38 3.47 -15.30
CA LEU A 267 1.84 4.49 -16.25
C LEU A 267 1.79 5.90 -15.64
N ALA A 268 0.73 6.23 -14.89
CA ALA A 268 0.62 7.50 -14.19
C ALA A 268 1.70 7.66 -13.10
N ALA A 269 1.98 6.60 -12.34
CA ALA A 269 3.06 6.62 -11.36
C ALA A 269 4.43 6.83 -12.01
N LEU A 270 4.67 6.23 -13.17
CA LEU A 270 5.91 6.43 -13.91
C LEU A 270 6.04 7.86 -14.45
N VAL A 271 4.96 8.42 -15.02
CA VAL A 271 4.93 9.81 -15.46
C VAL A 271 5.22 10.74 -14.29
N MET A 272 4.59 10.51 -13.13
CA MET A 272 4.86 11.29 -11.91
C MET A 272 6.34 11.22 -11.50
N ALA A 273 6.92 10.02 -11.47
CA ALA A 273 8.34 9.83 -11.16
C ALA A 273 9.25 10.55 -12.16
N ALA A 274 8.92 10.48 -13.46
CA ALA A 274 9.65 11.18 -14.52
C ALA A 274 9.58 12.70 -14.36
N ILE A 275 8.41 13.26 -14.01
CA ILE A 275 8.23 14.68 -13.75
C ILE A 275 9.09 15.13 -12.57
N ILE A 276 9.03 14.40 -11.45
CA ILE A 276 9.82 14.72 -10.24
C ILE A 276 11.32 14.73 -10.57
N LEU A 277 11.81 13.73 -11.30
CA LEU A 277 13.22 13.66 -11.68
C LEU A 277 13.64 14.75 -12.65
N THR A 278 12.78 15.07 -13.63
CA THR A 278 13.01 16.15 -14.58
C THR A 278 13.13 17.49 -13.85
N ILE A 279 12.21 17.76 -12.92
CA ILE A 279 12.25 18.97 -12.09
C ILE A 279 13.50 19.01 -11.22
N ALA A 280 13.86 17.90 -10.55
CA ALA A 280 15.05 17.84 -9.71
C ALA A 280 16.33 18.12 -10.53
N LEU A 281 16.46 17.50 -11.71
CA LEU A 281 17.61 17.66 -12.59
C LEU A 281 17.72 19.10 -13.12
N LEU A 282 16.61 19.65 -13.61
CA LEU A 282 16.56 21.05 -14.07
C LEU A 282 16.83 22.01 -12.91
N GLY A 283 16.32 21.74 -11.72
CA GLY A 283 16.58 22.52 -10.52
C GLY A 283 18.08 22.63 -10.22
N ASP A 284 18.80 21.50 -10.18
CA ASP A 284 20.25 21.48 -9.92
C ASP A 284 21.06 22.24 -10.99
N ILE A 285 20.69 22.10 -12.27
CA ILE A 285 21.40 22.75 -13.38
C ILE A 285 21.13 24.26 -13.40
N LEU A 286 19.86 24.65 -13.23
CA LEU A 286 19.40 26.00 -13.50
C LEU A 286 19.60 26.94 -12.30
N HIS A 287 19.63 26.41 -11.07
CA HIS A 287 19.97 27.19 -9.87
C HIS A 287 21.36 27.84 -9.96
N LYS A 288 22.28 27.25 -10.75
CA LYS A 288 23.63 27.79 -11.00
C LYS A 288 23.63 29.00 -11.95
N HIS A 289 22.55 29.23 -12.70
CA HIS A 289 22.50 30.19 -13.81
C HIS A 289 21.43 31.28 -13.66
N ILE A 290 20.42 31.08 -12.82
CA ILE A 290 19.24 31.96 -12.70
C ILE A 290 19.02 32.36 -11.23
N PRO A 291 18.63 33.63 -10.94
CA PRO A 291 18.22 34.03 -9.58
C PRO A 291 17.03 33.20 -9.06
N MET A 292 16.94 33.07 -7.74
CA MET A 292 16.01 32.16 -7.06
C MET A 292 14.54 32.41 -7.43
N ASP A 293 14.15 33.68 -7.51
CA ASP A 293 12.82 34.16 -7.85
C ASP A 293 12.41 33.80 -9.29
N GLY A 294 13.34 33.93 -10.25
CA GLY A 294 13.15 33.46 -11.62
C GLY A 294 13.09 31.94 -11.74
N LEU A 295 13.92 31.23 -10.96
CA LEU A 295 13.96 29.77 -10.90
C LEU A 295 12.61 29.20 -10.42
N LEU A 296 12.05 29.74 -9.33
CA LEU A 296 10.78 29.27 -8.77
C LEU A 296 9.61 29.41 -9.75
N LEU A 297 9.53 30.56 -10.43
CA LEU A 297 8.51 30.79 -11.46
C LEU A 297 8.66 29.80 -12.62
N LEU A 298 9.87 29.64 -13.16
CA LEU A 298 10.14 28.72 -14.26
C LEU A 298 9.84 27.26 -13.87
N MET A 299 10.24 26.84 -12.67
CA MET A 299 9.93 25.51 -12.16
C MET A 299 8.42 25.32 -12.06
N SER A 300 7.67 26.26 -11.48
CA SER A 300 6.20 26.15 -11.37
C SER A 300 5.50 25.99 -12.73
N MET A 301 5.94 26.74 -13.75
CA MET A 301 5.44 26.60 -15.11
C MET A 301 5.76 25.23 -15.71
N LEU A 302 6.98 24.71 -15.49
CA LEU A 302 7.37 23.36 -15.91
C LEU A 302 6.53 22.28 -15.22
N ILE A 303 6.26 22.40 -13.92
CA ILE A 303 5.41 21.44 -13.19
C ILE A 303 4.03 21.38 -13.85
N ILE A 304 3.41 22.54 -14.09
CA ILE A 304 2.07 22.62 -14.70
C ILE A 304 2.10 22.07 -16.13
N GLY A 305 3.10 22.46 -16.93
CA GLY A 305 3.25 22.02 -18.32
C GLY A 305 3.45 20.51 -18.45
N LEU A 306 4.38 19.94 -17.67
CA LEU A 306 4.65 18.51 -17.70
C LEU A 306 3.49 17.68 -17.14
N SER A 307 2.84 18.16 -16.07
CA SER A 307 1.67 17.48 -15.48
C SER A 307 0.48 17.47 -16.44
N SER A 308 0.22 18.59 -17.12
CA SER A 308 -0.85 18.67 -18.13
C SER A 308 -0.55 17.80 -19.35
N ALA A 309 0.67 17.82 -19.87
CA ALA A 309 1.10 16.94 -20.96
C ALA A 309 0.97 15.46 -20.59
N GLY A 310 1.41 15.08 -19.38
CA GLY A 310 1.28 13.72 -18.85
C GLY A 310 -0.19 13.29 -18.72
N ALA A 311 -1.06 14.16 -18.21
CA ALA A 311 -2.49 13.89 -18.10
C ALA A 311 -3.16 13.73 -19.48
N LEU A 312 -2.82 14.59 -20.45
CA LEU A 312 -3.35 14.50 -21.82
C LEU A 312 -2.92 13.19 -22.49
N TRP A 313 -1.66 12.80 -22.35
CA TRP A 313 -1.15 11.54 -22.88
C TRP A 313 -1.91 10.33 -22.28
N LEU A 314 -2.08 10.28 -20.95
CA LEU A 314 -2.85 9.22 -20.29
C LEU A 314 -4.32 9.19 -20.73
N GLN A 315 -4.95 10.36 -20.92
CA GLN A 315 -6.33 10.44 -21.41
C GLN A 315 -6.46 9.92 -22.84
N GLN A 316 -5.51 10.25 -23.73
CA GLN A 316 -5.48 9.74 -25.09
C GLN A 316 -5.33 8.21 -25.10
N LEU A 317 -4.44 7.68 -24.26
CA LEU A 317 -4.28 6.22 -24.09
C LEU A 317 -5.55 5.53 -23.62
N ASN A 318 -6.27 6.13 -22.67
CA ASN A 318 -7.53 5.59 -22.18
C ASN A 318 -8.57 5.55 -23.31
N LYS A 319 -8.70 6.64 -24.07
CA LYS A 319 -9.64 6.76 -25.19
C LYS A 319 -9.35 5.77 -26.30
N SER A 320 -8.08 5.61 -26.70
CA SER A 320 -7.68 4.63 -27.73
C SER A 320 -7.95 3.18 -27.32
N THR A 321 -7.96 2.88 -26.02
CA THR A 321 -8.30 1.55 -25.51
C THR A 321 -9.82 1.37 -25.45
N ALA A 322 -10.56 2.39 -25.00
CA ALA A 322 -12.02 2.38 -24.93
C ALA A 322 -12.71 2.35 -26.30
N ALA A 323 -12.03 2.79 -27.36
CA ALA A 323 -12.51 2.73 -28.75
C ALA A 323 -12.26 1.36 -29.43
N LYS A 324 -11.66 0.39 -28.73
CA LYS A 324 -11.31 -0.94 -29.27
C LYS A 324 -12.18 -2.13 -28.81
N PRO A 325 -13.48 -2.00 -28.42
CA PRO A 325 -14.32 -3.18 -28.19
C PRO A 325 -14.99 -3.64 -29.50
N GLU A 326 -14.92 -4.95 -29.79
CA GLU A 326 -15.78 -5.74 -30.72
C GLU A 326 -15.39 -5.97 -32.21
N ASP A 327 -14.13 -5.82 -32.66
CA ASP A 327 -13.72 -6.36 -33.98
C ASP A 327 -12.89 -7.66 -33.92
N ALA A 328 -12.91 -8.36 -32.78
CA ALA A 328 -12.24 -9.65 -32.63
C ALA A 328 -13.04 -10.57 -31.69
N ALA A 329 -14.24 -10.96 -32.13
CA ALA A 329 -14.92 -12.18 -31.71
C ALA A 329 -14.95 -13.15 -32.89
#